data_AF-A0A2M8NUW6-F1
#
_entry.id   AF-A0A2M8NUW6-F1
#
_cell.length_a   1.000
_cell.length_b   1.000
_cell.length_c   1.000
_cell.angle_alpha   90.00
_cell.angle_beta   90.00
_cell.angle_gamma   90.00
#
_symmetry.space_group_name_H-M   'P 1'
#
loop_
_entity.id
_entity.type
_entity.pdbx_description
1 polymer ?
#
loop_
_entity_poly.entity_id
_entity_poly.type
_entity_poly.pdbx_seq_one_letter_code
_entity_poly.pdbx_strand_id
1 'polypeptide(L)'
;MDKDDWQGMQADKQLRDFAGQLRDQHPHLKVKVHVFGGGVSLIVTQPTGADVAKIVYEKNQYTVTTAGQLSKRVTFDQATKQLEEALAILS
;
A
#
# COMPACT_ATOMS: atom_id res chain seq x y z
N MET A 1 7.82 17.71 17.75
CA MET A 1 7.40 16.76 16.69
C MET A 1 6.67 15.65 17.41
N ASP A 2 5.35 15.60 17.26
CA ASP A 2 4.52 14.61 17.92
C ASP A 2 4.77 13.22 17.34
N LYS A 3 4.64 12.16 18.15
CA LYS A 3 4.92 10.78 17.72
C LYS A 3 4.04 10.36 16.53
N ASP A 4 2.80 10.86 16.47
CA ASP A 4 1.86 10.59 15.39
C ASP A 4 2.31 11.20 14.04
N ASP A 5 2.87 12.41 14.06
CA ASP A 5 3.44 13.05 12.86
C ASP A 5 4.67 12.28 12.36
N TRP A 6 5.52 11.82 13.27
CA TRP A 6 6.72 11.07 12.91
C TRP A 6 6.39 9.71 12.27
N GLN A 7 5.43 8.98 12.82
CA GLN A 7 5.03 7.68 12.26
C GLN A 7 4.29 7.83 10.92
N GLY A 8 3.46 8.88 10.77
CA GLY A 8 2.83 9.21 9.49
C GLY A 8 3.84 9.53 8.38
N MET A 9 4.89 10.30 8.71
CA MET A 9 5.98 10.60 7.78
C MET A 9 6.79 9.35 7.40
N GLN A 10 7.05 8.46 8.37
CA GLN A 10 7.72 7.20 8.11
C GLN A 10 6.89 6.32 7.17
N ALA A 11 5.59 6.21 7.41
CA ALA A 11 4.68 5.43 6.58
C ALA A 11 4.58 5.96 5.14
N ASP A 12 4.55 7.29 4.97
CA ASP A 12 4.58 7.91 3.63
C ASP A 12 5.85 7.54 2.87
N LYS A 13 7.02 7.67 3.51
CA LYS A 13 8.29 7.26 2.91
C LYS A 13 8.29 5.78 2.53
N GLN A 14 7.89 4.90 3.45
CA GLN A 14 7.84 3.46 3.21
C GLN A 14 6.93 3.10 2.03
N LEU A 15 5.73 3.66 1.97
CA LEU A 15 4.79 3.39 0.88
C LEU A 15 5.25 3.96 -0.46
N ARG A 16 5.94 5.11 -0.47
CA ARG A 16 6.55 5.66 -1.70
C ARG A 16 7.70 4.82 -2.22
N ASP A 17 8.59 4.39 -1.33
CA ASP A 17 9.73 3.53 -1.68
C ASP A 17 9.21 2.20 -2.25
N PHE A 18 8.24 1.57 -1.59
CA PHE A 18 7.60 0.35 -2.07
C PHE A 18 6.81 0.56 -3.37
N ALA A 19 6.12 1.70 -3.53
CA ALA A 19 5.47 2.05 -4.79
C ALA A 19 6.45 2.13 -5.96
N GLY A 20 7.67 2.64 -5.73
CA GLY A 20 8.74 2.65 -6.71
C GLY A 20 9.12 1.24 -7.15
N GLN A 21 9.39 0.37 -6.18
CA GLN A 21 9.73 -1.04 -6.42
C GLN A 21 8.64 -1.76 -7.23
N LEU A 22 7.36 -1.56 -6.87
CA LEU A 22 6.23 -2.16 -7.59
C LEU A 22 6.13 -1.67 -9.04
N ARG A 23 6.42 -0.40 -9.31
CA ARG A 23 6.43 0.13 -10.69
C ARG A 23 7.56 -0.47 -11.52
N ASP A 24 8.72 -0.68 -10.90
CA ASP A 24 9.88 -1.27 -11.57
C ASP A 24 9.66 -2.76 -11.87
N GLN A 25 9.06 -3.51 -10.93
CA GLN A 25 8.77 -4.94 -11.09
C GLN A 25 7.55 -5.20 -11.98
N HIS A 26 6.52 -4.36 -11.88
CA HIS A 26 5.26 -4.48 -12.61
C HIS A 26 4.96 -3.19 -13.40
N PRO A 27 5.70 -2.89 -14.47
CA PRO A 27 5.55 -1.65 -15.23
C PRO A 27 4.18 -1.51 -15.94
N HIS A 28 3.44 -2.61 -16.05
CA HIS A 28 2.08 -2.60 -16.58
C HIS A 28 1.03 -2.17 -15.54
N LEU A 29 1.32 -2.21 -14.24
CA LEU A 29 0.36 -1.83 -13.21
C LEU A 29 0.40 -0.33 -12.93
N LYS A 30 -0.76 0.23 -12.59
CA LYS A 30 -0.88 1.61 -12.13
C LYS A 30 -0.75 1.64 -10.62
N VAL A 31 0.38 2.15 -10.14
CA VAL A 31 0.65 2.29 -8.69
C VAL A 31 0.54 3.77 -8.30
N LYS A 32 -0.32 4.09 -7.32
CA LYS A 32 -0.54 5.46 -6.82
C LYS A 32 -0.36 5.51 -5.31
N VAL A 33 0.26 6.59 -4.83
CA VAL A 33 0.33 6.92 -3.41
C VAL A 33 -0.47 8.19 -3.16
N HIS A 34 -1.33 8.19 -2.16
CA HIS A 34 -2.18 9.32 -1.79
C HIS A 34 -2.09 9.59 -0.29
N VAL A 35 -1.72 10.82 0.06
CA VAL A 35 -1.69 11.33 1.44
C VAL A 35 -3.00 12.09 1.68
N PHE A 36 -3.65 11.84 2.81
CA PHE A 36 -4.91 12.47 3.20
C PHE A 36 -4.86 12.89 4.67
N GLY A 37 -5.86 13.67 5.11
CA GLY A 37 -5.95 14.12 6.50
C GLY A 37 -6.08 12.92 7.45
N GLY A 38 -4.96 12.53 8.08
CA GLY A 38 -4.90 11.42 9.03
C GLY A 38 -4.24 10.14 8.54
N GLY A 39 -3.66 10.11 7.33
CA GLY A 39 -2.99 8.90 6.84
C GLY A 39 -2.40 8.99 5.44
N VAL A 40 -1.90 7.84 4.98
CA VAL A 40 -1.36 7.65 3.63
C VAL A 40 -1.83 6.31 3.08
N SER A 41 -2.03 6.23 1.77
CA SER A 41 -2.47 5.02 1.10
C SER A 41 -1.68 4.75 -0.18
N LEU A 42 -1.45 3.47 -0.46
CA LEU A 42 -0.95 2.93 -1.71
C LEU A 42 -2.10 2.18 -2.39
N ILE A 43 -2.33 2.43 -3.67
CA ILE A 43 -3.32 1.74 -4.48
C ILE A 43 -2.62 1.18 -5.72
N VAL A 44 -2.87 -0.09 -6.01
CA VAL A 44 -2.36 -0.81 -7.18
C VAL A 44 -3.56 -1.25 -8.02
N THR A 45 -3.61 -0.77 -9.25
CA THR A 45 -4.72 -1.00 -10.19
C THR A 45 -4.17 -1.60 -11.49
N GLN A 46 -4.88 -2.56 -12.07
CA GLN A 46 -4.58 -3.10 -13.38
C GLN A 46 -4.82 -2.06 -14.50
N PRO A 47 -4.22 -2.23 -15.69
CA PRO A 47 -4.57 -1.44 -16.88
C PRO A 47 -6.06 -1.38 -17.19
N THR A 48 -6.76 -2.49 -16.92
CA THR A 48 -8.21 -2.68 -17.11
C THR A 48 -9.05 -1.77 -16.21
N GLY A 49 -8.44 -1.18 -15.17
CA GLY A 49 -9.12 -0.35 -14.18
C GLY A 49 -9.56 -1.11 -12.93
N ALA A 50 -9.34 -2.42 -12.85
CA ALA A 50 -9.63 -3.21 -11.66
C ALA A 50 -8.57 -2.97 -10.56
N ASP A 51 -9.02 -2.68 -9.34
CA ASP A 51 -8.13 -2.58 -8.19
C ASP A 51 -7.63 -3.98 -7.79
N VAL A 52 -6.31 -4.13 -7.74
CA VAL A 52 -5.65 -5.36 -7.31
C VAL A 52 -5.50 -5.38 -5.80
N ALA A 53 -4.92 -4.30 -5.29
CA ALA A 53 -4.53 -4.19 -3.90
C ALA A 53 -4.49 -2.73 -3.44
N LYS A 54 -4.72 -2.54 -2.15
CA LYS A 54 -4.64 -1.24 -1.48
C LYS A 54 -4.01 -1.43 -0.11
N ILE A 55 -2.99 -0.63 0.23
CA ILE A 55 -2.44 -0.51 1.58
C ILE A 55 -2.82 0.86 2.12
N VAL A 56 -3.32 0.94 3.35
CA VAL A 56 -3.68 2.18 4.03
C VAL A 56 -3.00 2.20 5.38
N TYR A 57 -2.28 3.28 5.67
CA TYR A 57 -1.82 3.62 6.99
C TYR A 57 -2.68 4.76 7.53
N GLU A 58 -3.43 4.50 8.59
CA GLU A 58 -4.14 5.53 9.35
C GLU A 58 -4.12 5.17 10.84
N LYS A 59 -4.18 6.17 11.73
CA LYS A 59 -4.27 5.96 13.18
C LYS A 59 -3.24 4.95 13.72
N ASN A 60 -2.02 5.04 13.19
CA ASN A 60 -0.89 4.18 13.53
C ASN A 60 -1.08 2.69 13.23
N GLN A 61 -1.88 2.36 12.21
CA GLN A 61 -2.19 0.98 11.83
C GLN A 61 -2.15 0.84 10.31
N TYR A 62 -1.54 -0.24 9.82
CA TYR A 62 -1.70 -0.65 8.43
C TYR A 62 -2.94 -1.53 8.26
N THR A 63 -3.65 -1.27 7.18
CA THR A 63 -4.73 -2.08 6.65
C THR A 63 -4.41 -2.40 5.21
N VAL A 64 -4.57 -3.65 4.78
CA VAL A 64 -4.34 -4.07 3.40
C VAL A 64 -5.62 -4.73 2.87
N THR A 65 -5.98 -4.37 1.64
CA THR A 65 -7.06 -4.98 0.88
C THR A 65 -6.46 -5.61 -0.37
N THR A 66 -6.71 -6.88 -0.63
CA THR A 66 -6.20 -7.62 -1.79
C THR A 66 -7.29 -8.54 -2.32
N ALA A 67 -7.64 -8.45 -3.61
CA ALA A 67 -8.64 -9.33 -4.23
C ALA A 67 -9.96 -9.46 -3.44
N GLY A 68 -10.42 -8.37 -2.82
CA GLY A 68 -11.65 -8.35 -2.00
C GLY A 68 -11.49 -8.82 -0.54
N GLN A 69 -10.32 -9.31 -0.15
CA GLN A 69 -10.00 -9.64 1.24
C GLN A 69 -9.41 -8.42 1.96
N LEU A 70 -9.85 -8.17 3.20
CA LEU A 70 -9.41 -7.06 4.04
C LEU A 70 -8.69 -7.58 5.29
N SER A 71 -7.42 -7.21 5.46
CA SER A 71 -6.62 -7.46 6.66
C SER A 71 -6.34 -6.16 7.39
N LYS A 72 -6.68 -6.08 8.68
CA LYS A 72 -6.50 -4.87 9.52
C LYS A 72 -5.42 -5.10 10.56
N ARG A 73 -4.80 -4.00 11.03
CA ARG A 73 -3.81 -4.01 12.12
C ARG A 73 -2.59 -4.89 11.81
N VAL A 74 -2.20 -4.91 10.55
CA VAL A 74 -0.99 -5.60 10.11
C VAL A 74 0.22 -4.68 10.25
N THR A 75 1.42 -5.24 10.23
CA THR A 75 2.63 -4.45 10.04
C THR A 75 2.80 -4.04 8.59
N PHE A 76 3.72 -3.10 8.31
CA PHE A 76 4.08 -2.75 6.94
C PHE A 76 4.53 -3.98 6.14
N ASP A 77 5.47 -4.77 6.69
CA ASP A 77 6.00 -5.97 6.02
C ASP A 77 4.93 -7.03 5.72
N GLN A 78 3.96 -7.19 6.63
CA GLN A 78 2.82 -8.08 6.38
C GLN A 78 1.91 -7.54 5.28
N ALA A 79 1.68 -6.23 5.24
CA ALA A 79 0.86 -5.59 4.21
C ALA A 79 1.51 -5.69 2.82
N THR A 80 2.82 -5.44 2.71
CA THR A 80 3.57 -5.56 1.45
C THR A 80 3.62 -7.00 0.98
N LYS A 81 3.88 -7.95 1.88
CA LYS A 81 3.89 -9.38 1.55
C LYS A 81 2.54 -9.86 1.02
N GLN A 82 1.43 -9.50 1.66
CA GLN A 82 0.09 -9.86 1.17
C GLN A 82 -0.20 -9.24 -0.21
N LEU A 83 0.27 -8.02 -0.44
CA LEU A 83 0.14 -7.38 -1.73
C LEU A 83 0.96 -8.10 -2.80
N GLU A 84 2.22 -8.45 -2.54
CA GLU A 84 3.08 -9.20 -3.46
C GLU A 84 2.51 -10.58 -3.78
N GLU A 85 1.98 -11.29 -2.77
CA GLU A 85 1.28 -12.56 -2.95
C GLU A 85 0.06 -12.39 -3.86
N ALA A 86 -0.73 -11.33 -3.68
CA ALA A 86 -1.87 -11.02 -4.54
C ALA A 86 -1.45 -10.69 -5.98
N LEU A 87 -0.32 -10.02 -6.17
CA LEU A 87 0.25 -9.73 -7.48
C LEU A 87 0.73 -11.00 -8.20
N ALA A 88 1.40 -11.91 -7.47
CA ALA A 88 1.90 -13.17 -8.01
C ALA A 88 0.78 -14.13 -8.48
N ILE A 89 -0.43 -14.03 -7.89
CA ILE A 89 -1.60 -14.81 -8.32
C ILE A 89 -2.15 -14.30 -9.67
N LEU A 90 -1.92 -13.03 -10.00
CA LEU A 90 -2.47 -12.38 -11.19
C LEU A 90 -1.53 -12.43 -12.42
N SER A 91 -0.26 -12.77 -12.20
CA SER A 91 0.77 -12.97 -13.23
C SER A 91 0.78 -14.40 -13.77
#